data_AF-A0A7J6VCY1-F1
#
_entry.id   AF-A0A7J6VCY1-F1
#
_cell.length_a   1.000
_cell.length_b   1.000
_cell.length_c   1.000
_cell.angle_alpha   90.00
_cell.angle_beta   90.00
_cell.angle_gamma   90.00
#
_symmetry.space_group_name_H-M   'P 1'
#
loop_
_entity.id
_entity.type
_entity.pdbx_description
1 polymer ?
#
loop_
_entity_poly.entity_id
_entity_poly.type
_entity_poly.pdbx_seq_one_letter_code
_entity_poly.pdbx_strand_id
1 'polypeptide(L)'
;MLDGGEKDDPHHLLERVRKGDVDYIKTVDPNVLRRTREDNKFGDTVLMMATNLCNFNLCKEILKRCPSLLYNQNNYNETVLHIASLPLSSSENFRLIDHFVSVGVDELVTSNNEGYIYMKKFQRWMKMENYKGDTALIIAVRYGYLHVVKRFVEVDRQYNLGLSKVVGDEGKTALNWAVENEDHEMVKLLTDEGDPYSDFVPYSTAIHLLNCAIRGDLDYIRTVELNVLLNSRDQDRMSVLCIATECDQLDCCKVILERCPSLLYHQNHDKWSVLHQAAHKKNYKLIDFYVNVGLEAAKSEGGTDNMMRFKKWINLQTTSGGDTALILAVINGSRDVVKIFAEVDRQYKLGLSEIVGSNKRTALQWAMQYKDHEMIKTLTGNEDPNRSSVGAASESNIFTFAEVSVHNNSDDGNIPISIAMQQAQESLQTAKSSGIGVTMMDKFNVEDCDSITASLSKLESDKPRPYSRAQLKEFTKEFSQPLGSGGFGDVYKGQFPDGVFIAVKVLKIIESKEKVMQEQFVAEVETMGRAYHHNLIKLHGYCYEANTKYKALVYDYMENGSFDKILFEKKLDIPWAKLHNIAKEIARGISYLHEGCNPRIIHQDLKP
;
A
#
# COMPACT_ATOMS: atom_id res chain seq x y z
N MET A 1 15.87 -52.60 7.16
CA MET A 1 17.00 -52.06 6.39
C MET A 1 16.62 -52.23 4.93
N LEU A 2 16.28 -51.14 4.23
CA LEU A 2 16.06 -51.19 2.78
C LEU A 2 17.43 -51.28 2.10
N ASP A 3 17.54 -52.21 1.16
CA ASP A 3 18.75 -52.55 0.42
C ASP A 3 19.25 -51.31 -0.35
N GLY A 4 20.57 -51.15 -0.48
CA GLY A 4 21.20 -49.92 -1.00
C GLY A 4 20.79 -49.51 -2.42
N GLY A 5 20.14 -50.41 -3.19
CA GLY A 5 19.68 -50.15 -4.55
C GLY A 5 18.31 -49.49 -4.68
N GLU A 6 17.39 -49.66 -3.72
CA GLU A 6 16.03 -49.05 -3.79
C GLU A 6 16.01 -47.60 -3.28
N LYS A 7 16.94 -47.22 -2.42
CA LYS A 7 16.99 -45.88 -1.82
C LYS A 7 17.30 -44.75 -2.82
N ASP A 8 18.01 -45.09 -3.88
CA ASP A 8 18.50 -44.14 -4.89
C ASP A 8 17.77 -44.28 -6.24
N ASP A 9 16.70 -45.08 -6.28
CA ASP A 9 15.80 -45.19 -7.42
C ASP A 9 14.95 -43.90 -7.56
N PRO A 10 15.01 -43.21 -8.73
CA PRO A 10 14.22 -42.01 -8.98
C PRO A 10 12.71 -42.21 -8.80
N HIS A 11 12.15 -43.36 -9.21
CA HIS A 11 10.71 -43.60 -9.08
C HIS A 11 10.29 -43.73 -7.62
N HIS A 12 11.04 -44.51 -6.83
CA HIS A 12 10.80 -44.63 -5.39
C HIS A 12 10.92 -43.27 -4.69
N LEU A 13 11.94 -42.48 -5.00
CA LEU A 13 12.11 -41.13 -4.44
C LEU A 13 10.89 -40.23 -4.71
N LEU A 14 10.39 -40.20 -5.94
CA LEU A 14 9.21 -39.39 -6.31
C LEU A 14 7.96 -39.81 -5.52
N GLU A 15 7.76 -41.11 -5.29
CA GLU A 15 6.66 -41.62 -4.47
C GLU A 15 6.77 -41.15 -3.01
N ARG A 16 7.97 -41.18 -2.44
CA ARG A 16 8.22 -40.76 -1.05
C ARG A 16 8.03 -39.25 -0.88
N VAL A 17 8.40 -38.45 -1.89
CA VAL A 17 8.10 -37.00 -1.94
C VAL A 17 6.59 -36.76 -1.94
N ARG A 18 5.81 -37.48 -2.77
CA ARG A 18 4.34 -37.37 -2.80
C ARG A 18 3.68 -37.74 -1.47
N LYS A 19 4.27 -38.69 -0.74
CA LYS A 19 3.82 -39.08 0.61
C LYS A 19 4.28 -38.11 1.71
N GLY A 20 5.11 -37.12 1.40
CA GLY A 20 5.60 -36.15 2.37
C GLY A 20 6.64 -36.72 3.35
N ASP A 21 7.36 -37.78 2.98
CA ASP A 21 8.24 -38.52 3.90
C ASP A 21 9.60 -37.83 4.11
N VAL A 22 9.63 -36.91 5.07
CA VAL A 22 10.83 -36.11 5.41
C VAL A 22 11.98 -36.99 5.92
N ASP A 23 11.69 -38.04 6.68
CA ASP A 23 12.73 -38.90 7.25
C ASP A 23 13.44 -39.73 6.19
N TYR A 24 12.73 -40.14 5.15
CA TYR A 24 13.34 -40.76 3.98
C TYR A 24 14.31 -39.82 3.28
N ILE A 25 13.91 -38.57 3.01
CA ILE A 25 14.74 -37.57 2.32
C ILE A 25 16.08 -37.33 3.04
N LYS A 26 16.10 -37.37 4.38
CA LYS A 26 17.34 -37.27 5.17
C LYS A 26 18.39 -38.31 4.78
N THR A 27 17.97 -39.46 4.25
CA THR A 27 18.82 -40.61 3.93
C THR A 27 19.24 -40.72 2.46
N VAL A 28 18.65 -39.92 1.56
CA VAL A 28 18.86 -40.02 0.10
C VAL A 28 20.11 -39.27 -0.35
N ASP A 29 20.89 -39.82 -1.29
CA ASP A 29 22.07 -39.14 -1.83
C ASP A 29 21.71 -37.79 -2.51
N PRO A 30 22.43 -36.68 -2.23
CA PRO A 30 22.10 -35.37 -2.81
C PRO A 30 22.17 -35.33 -4.34
N ASN A 31 22.98 -36.17 -4.98
CA ASN A 31 23.05 -36.26 -6.44
C ASN A 31 21.79 -36.89 -7.03
N VAL A 32 21.16 -37.82 -6.30
CA VAL A 32 19.88 -38.40 -6.69
C VAL A 32 18.79 -37.33 -6.60
N LEU A 33 18.73 -36.57 -5.50
CA LEU A 33 17.82 -35.42 -5.37
C LEU A 33 17.99 -34.43 -6.54
N ARG A 34 19.24 -34.17 -6.95
CA ARG A 34 19.57 -33.21 -8.00
C ARG A 34 19.15 -33.64 -9.40
N ARG A 35 19.28 -34.93 -9.73
CA ARG A 35 19.00 -35.47 -11.08
C ARG A 35 17.56 -35.90 -11.29
N THR A 36 16.86 -36.29 -10.22
CA THR A 36 15.49 -36.82 -10.33
C THR A 36 14.51 -35.72 -10.77
N ARG A 37 13.64 -36.08 -11.72
CA ARG A 37 12.57 -35.25 -12.27
C ARG A 37 11.30 -36.08 -12.37
N GLU A 38 10.13 -35.44 -12.28
CA GLU A 38 8.88 -36.13 -12.57
C GLU A 38 8.83 -36.63 -14.01
N ASP A 39 8.34 -37.86 -14.17
CA ASP A 39 8.04 -38.43 -15.48
C ASP A 39 6.65 -37.97 -15.94
N ASN A 40 6.50 -36.66 -16.10
CA ASN A 40 5.29 -36.01 -16.61
C ASN A 40 5.68 -34.86 -17.55
N LYS A 41 4.68 -34.21 -18.16
CA LYS A 41 4.92 -33.10 -19.09
C LYS A 41 5.65 -31.91 -18.45
N PHE A 42 5.51 -31.71 -17.15
CA PHE A 42 6.12 -30.59 -16.42
C PHE A 42 7.60 -30.85 -16.15
N GLY A 43 7.98 -32.09 -15.84
CA GLY A 43 9.37 -32.44 -15.54
C GLY A 43 9.87 -31.78 -14.25
N ASP A 44 9.00 -31.64 -13.25
CA ASP A 44 9.31 -30.94 -12.00
C ASP A 44 10.44 -31.61 -11.23
N THR A 45 11.26 -30.79 -10.57
CA THR A 45 12.24 -31.30 -9.59
C THR A 45 11.55 -31.78 -8.32
N VAL A 46 12.23 -32.58 -7.51
CA VAL A 46 11.73 -33.01 -6.19
C VAL A 46 11.38 -31.82 -5.28
N LEU A 47 12.06 -30.68 -5.44
CA LEU A 47 11.77 -29.45 -4.69
C LEU A 47 10.48 -28.79 -5.19
N MET A 48 10.27 -28.72 -6.51
CA MET A 48 9.04 -28.18 -7.10
C MET A 48 7.82 -29.03 -6.75
N MET A 49 7.95 -30.35 -6.75
CA MET A 49 6.89 -31.25 -6.28
C MET A 49 6.53 -30.98 -4.82
N ALA A 50 7.53 -30.90 -3.93
CA ALA A 50 7.31 -30.60 -2.52
C ALA A 50 6.63 -29.23 -2.31
N THR A 51 6.96 -28.26 -3.19
CA THR A 51 6.36 -26.92 -3.23
C THR A 51 4.90 -26.97 -3.66
N ASN A 52 4.57 -27.70 -4.73
CA ASN A 52 3.19 -27.93 -5.19
C ASN A 52 2.32 -28.61 -4.11
N LEU A 53 2.91 -29.47 -3.29
CA LEU A 53 2.26 -30.11 -2.15
C LEU A 53 2.14 -29.20 -0.91
N CYS A 54 2.64 -27.96 -0.98
CA CYS A 54 2.70 -27.00 0.14
C CYS A 54 3.42 -27.58 1.38
N ASN A 55 4.36 -28.51 1.21
CA ASN A 55 5.03 -29.18 2.33
C ASN A 55 6.34 -28.47 2.71
N PHE A 56 6.22 -27.44 3.54
CA PHE A 56 7.33 -26.60 3.98
C PHE A 56 8.49 -27.40 4.62
N ASN A 57 8.19 -28.38 5.47
CA ASN A 57 9.21 -29.18 6.15
C ASN A 57 10.02 -30.04 5.17
N LEU A 58 9.35 -30.59 4.15
CA LEU A 58 9.99 -31.36 3.09
C LEU A 58 10.88 -30.46 2.23
N CYS A 59 10.39 -29.30 1.81
CA CYS A 59 11.17 -28.30 1.08
C CYS A 59 12.45 -27.89 1.83
N LYS A 60 12.32 -27.64 3.14
CA LYS A 60 13.45 -27.28 4.01
C LYS A 60 14.50 -28.38 4.09
N GLU A 61 14.08 -29.64 4.24
CA GLU A 61 15.02 -30.76 4.30
C GLU A 61 15.70 -31.03 2.94
N ILE A 62 14.95 -30.91 1.84
CA ILE A 62 15.52 -31.03 0.48
C ILE A 62 16.59 -29.96 0.26
N LEU A 63 16.31 -28.70 0.59
CA LEU A 63 17.26 -27.59 0.39
C LEU A 63 18.47 -27.68 1.31
N LYS A 64 18.30 -28.15 2.55
CA LYS A 64 19.42 -28.42 3.45
C LYS A 64 20.42 -29.41 2.85
N ARG A 65 19.94 -30.41 2.10
CA ARG A 65 20.77 -31.43 1.46
C ARG A 65 21.27 -31.04 0.07
N CYS A 66 20.48 -30.30 -0.71
CA CYS A 66 20.79 -29.95 -2.09
C CYS A 66 20.30 -28.52 -2.46
N PRO A 67 20.98 -27.45 -1.98
CA PRO A 67 20.60 -26.07 -2.24
C PRO A 67 20.56 -25.71 -3.73
N SER A 68 21.39 -26.37 -4.54
CA SER A 68 21.49 -26.10 -5.98
C SER A 68 20.16 -26.27 -6.73
N LEU A 69 19.20 -27.03 -6.18
CA LEU A 69 17.87 -27.22 -6.76
C LEU A 69 17.05 -25.93 -6.86
N LEU A 70 17.38 -24.88 -6.09
CA LEU A 70 16.75 -23.55 -6.23
C LEU A 70 16.79 -23.03 -7.68
N TYR A 71 17.92 -23.26 -8.34
CA TYR A 71 18.27 -22.68 -9.63
C TYR A 71 17.80 -23.49 -10.84
N ASN A 72 17.16 -24.63 -10.62
CA ASN A 72 16.74 -25.52 -11.68
C ASN A 72 15.40 -25.07 -12.27
N GLN A 73 15.25 -25.25 -13.58
CA GLN A 73 14.00 -25.03 -14.30
C GLN A 73 13.37 -26.37 -14.68
N ASN A 74 12.04 -26.42 -14.70
CA ASN A 74 11.26 -27.53 -15.27
C ASN A 74 11.14 -27.38 -16.82
N ASN A 75 10.35 -28.23 -17.48
CA ASN A 75 10.16 -28.20 -18.94
C ASN A 75 9.46 -26.93 -19.45
N TYR A 76 8.81 -26.16 -18.56
CA TYR A 76 8.16 -24.89 -18.84
C TYR A 76 9.03 -23.69 -18.44
N ASN A 77 10.32 -23.90 -18.22
CA ASN A 77 11.27 -22.90 -17.73
C ASN A 77 10.90 -22.32 -16.34
N GLU A 78 10.03 -22.98 -15.59
CA GLU A 78 9.63 -22.50 -14.27
C GLU A 78 10.66 -22.93 -13.23
N THR A 79 11.05 -22.01 -12.37
CA THR A 79 11.84 -22.28 -11.16
C THR A 79 10.92 -22.53 -9.97
N VAL A 80 11.48 -22.99 -8.84
CA VAL A 80 10.71 -23.16 -7.60
C VAL A 80 10.00 -21.87 -7.15
N LEU A 81 10.55 -20.68 -7.46
CA LEU A 81 9.91 -19.39 -7.17
C LEU A 81 8.64 -19.20 -8.01
N HIS A 82 8.63 -19.63 -9.27
CA HIS A 82 7.43 -19.55 -10.10
C HIS A 82 6.33 -20.45 -9.53
N ILE A 83 6.69 -21.69 -9.18
CA ILE A 83 5.76 -22.66 -8.59
C ILE A 83 5.15 -22.13 -7.28
N ALA A 84 5.98 -21.55 -6.40
CA ALA A 84 5.51 -20.97 -5.15
C ALA A 84 4.71 -19.66 -5.31
N SER A 85 4.82 -18.98 -6.46
CA SER A 85 4.02 -17.79 -6.79
C SER A 85 2.68 -18.12 -7.47
N LEU A 86 2.45 -19.37 -7.88
CA LEU A 86 1.16 -19.79 -8.44
C LEU A 86 0.08 -19.91 -7.36
N PRO A 87 -1.21 -19.95 -7.73
CA PRO A 87 -2.30 -20.20 -6.80
C PRO A 87 -2.27 -21.61 -6.24
N LEU A 88 -1.43 -21.78 -5.22
CA LEU A 88 -1.44 -22.91 -4.31
C LEU A 88 -2.46 -22.65 -3.19
N SER A 89 -3.03 -23.72 -2.64
CA SER A 89 -4.17 -23.73 -1.74
C SER A 89 -3.93 -23.18 -0.32
N SER A 90 -2.84 -22.44 -0.02
CA SER A 90 -2.49 -22.15 1.38
C SER A 90 -1.65 -20.88 1.63
N SER A 91 -1.62 -20.48 2.90
CA SER A 91 -0.74 -19.45 3.47
C SER A 91 0.76 -19.76 3.44
N GLU A 92 1.13 -20.95 2.95
CA GLU A 92 2.50 -21.42 2.91
C GLU A 92 3.31 -20.81 1.76
N ASN A 93 2.67 -20.19 0.76
CA ASN A 93 3.35 -19.62 -0.42
C ASN A 93 4.42 -18.61 -0.02
N PHE A 94 4.07 -17.69 0.87
CA PHE A 94 5.05 -16.73 1.40
C PHE A 94 6.17 -17.45 2.15
N ARG A 95 5.83 -18.39 3.05
CA ARG A 95 6.83 -19.08 3.88
C ARG A 95 7.84 -19.82 3.02
N LEU A 96 7.38 -20.45 1.95
CA LEU A 96 8.20 -21.12 0.96
C LEU A 96 9.08 -20.10 0.22
N ILE A 97 8.52 -19.01 -0.32
CA ILE A 97 9.28 -17.96 -1.00
C ILE A 97 10.35 -17.36 -0.10
N ASP A 98 10.00 -16.97 1.12
CA ASP A 98 10.92 -16.37 2.08
C ASP A 98 12.05 -17.34 2.46
N HIS A 99 11.72 -18.62 2.65
CA HIS A 99 12.74 -19.63 2.88
C HIS A 99 13.67 -19.83 1.68
N PHE A 100 13.12 -19.91 0.47
CA PHE A 100 13.90 -20.09 -0.76
C PHE A 100 14.84 -18.91 -1.01
N VAL A 101 14.34 -17.69 -0.88
CA VAL A 101 15.13 -16.46 -0.95
C VAL A 101 16.22 -16.46 0.11
N SER A 102 15.89 -16.81 1.36
CA SER A 102 16.86 -16.82 2.46
C SER A 102 17.98 -17.83 2.22
N VAL A 103 17.66 -19.06 1.76
CA VAL A 103 18.68 -20.05 1.38
C VAL A 103 19.56 -19.52 0.24
N GLY A 104 18.95 -18.88 -0.76
CA GLY A 104 19.70 -18.26 -1.86
C GLY A 104 20.63 -17.12 -1.40
N VAL A 105 20.22 -16.34 -0.40
CA VAL A 105 21.03 -15.29 0.23
C VAL A 105 22.15 -15.86 1.10
N ASP A 106 21.89 -16.92 1.85
CA ASP A 106 22.90 -17.58 2.70
C ASP A 106 24.05 -18.18 1.85
N GLU A 107 23.75 -18.68 0.65
CA GLU A 107 24.77 -19.10 -0.32
C GLU A 107 25.65 -17.92 -0.80
N LEU A 108 25.18 -16.67 -0.75
CA LEU A 108 26.00 -15.48 -1.03
C LEU A 108 27.01 -15.24 0.10
N VAL A 109 26.54 -15.24 1.36
CA VAL A 109 27.32 -14.81 2.54
C VAL A 109 28.40 -15.81 2.92
N THR A 110 28.17 -17.11 2.70
CA THR A 110 29.11 -18.18 3.08
C THR A 110 30.30 -18.35 2.13
N SER A 111 30.31 -17.65 0.99
CA SER A 111 31.32 -17.80 -0.07
C SER A 111 32.51 -16.84 0.10
N ASN A 112 33.43 -17.17 1.02
CA ASN A 112 34.57 -16.36 1.47
C ASN A 112 35.65 -15.97 0.42
N ASN A 113 35.38 -16.01 -0.90
CA ASN A 113 36.18 -15.39 -1.98
C ASN A 113 35.49 -15.43 -3.37
N GLU A 114 34.28 -16.02 -3.49
CA GLU A 114 33.54 -16.16 -4.76
C GLU A 114 32.22 -15.38 -4.78
N GLY A 115 32.00 -14.48 -3.80
CA GLY A 115 30.72 -13.77 -3.62
C GLY A 115 30.18 -13.06 -4.87
N TYR A 116 31.06 -12.60 -5.77
CA TYR A 116 30.64 -12.04 -7.06
C TYR A 116 29.99 -13.06 -8.01
N ILE A 117 30.50 -14.30 -8.05
CA ILE A 117 29.94 -15.39 -8.89
C ILE A 117 28.57 -15.79 -8.36
N TYR A 118 28.47 -15.97 -7.04
CA TYR A 118 27.21 -16.30 -6.39
C TYR A 118 26.19 -15.17 -6.50
N MET A 119 26.61 -13.91 -6.39
CA MET A 119 25.75 -12.75 -6.64
C MET A 119 25.18 -12.77 -8.07
N LYS A 120 26.02 -12.99 -9.09
CA LYS A 120 25.55 -13.12 -10.47
C LYS A 120 24.57 -14.28 -10.66
N LYS A 121 24.82 -15.41 -10.01
CA LYS A 121 23.94 -16.58 -10.03
C LYS A 121 22.58 -16.26 -9.39
N PHE A 122 22.57 -15.59 -8.23
CA PHE A 122 21.38 -15.15 -7.53
C PHE A 122 20.59 -14.11 -8.33
N GLN A 123 21.27 -13.09 -8.88
CA GLN A 123 20.66 -12.09 -9.76
C GLN A 123 19.99 -12.73 -10.99
N ARG A 124 20.68 -13.69 -11.62
CA ARG A 124 20.12 -14.42 -12.78
C ARG A 124 18.91 -15.23 -12.37
N TRP A 125 18.96 -15.91 -11.23
CA TRP A 125 17.87 -16.76 -10.73
C TRP A 125 16.59 -15.98 -10.47
N MET A 126 16.70 -14.85 -9.76
CA MET A 126 15.55 -14.00 -9.44
C MET A 126 14.89 -13.40 -10.70
N LYS A 127 15.65 -13.30 -11.80
CA LYS A 127 15.20 -12.81 -13.11
C LYS A 127 14.87 -13.93 -14.11
N MET A 128 14.94 -15.20 -13.71
CA MET A 128 14.58 -16.27 -14.64
C MET A 128 13.12 -16.13 -15.03
N GLU A 129 12.86 -16.36 -16.31
CA GLU A 129 11.55 -16.28 -16.92
C GLU A 129 11.05 -17.69 -17.24
N ASN A 130 9.74 -17.92 -17.07
CA ASN A 130 9.10 -19.12 -17.56
C ASN A 130 8.94 -19.08 -19.10
N TYR A 131 8.33 -20.11 -19.69
CA TYR A 131 8.14 -20.21 -21.14
C TYR A 131 7.29 -19.08 -21.76
N LYS A 132 6.56 -18.32 -20.94
CA LYS A 132 5.77 -17.15 -21.35
C LYS A 132 6.53 -15.83 -21.22
N GLY A 133 7.73 -15.84 -20.64
CA GLY A 133 8.49 -14.63 -20.30
C GLY A 133 8.20 -14.08 -18.90
N ASP A 134 7.29 -14.69 -18.13
CA ASP A 134 6.95 -14.17 -16.80
C ASP A 134 8.02 -14.52 -15.77
N THR A 135 8.40 -13.54 -14.94
CA THR A 135 9.15 -13.78 -13.70
C THR A 135 8.22 -14.18 -12.55
N ALA A 136 8.78 -14.76 -11.49
CA ALA A 136 8.03 -15.09 -10.28
C ALA A 136 7.35 -13.86 -9.62
N LEU A 137 7.91 -12.64 -9.78
CA LEU A 137 7.29 -11.39 -9.35
C LEU A 137 6.04 -11.07 -10.17
N ILE A 138 6.10 -11.21 -11.50
CA ILE A 138 4.96 -10.96 -12.40
C ILE A 138 3.81 -11.92 -12.06
N ILE A 139 4.11 -13.20 -11.84
CA ILE A 139 3.10 -14.19 -11.43
C ILE A 139 2.45 -13.77 -10.09
N ALA A 140 3.26 -13.38 -9.09
CA ALA A 140 2.74 -12.98 -7.78
C ALA A 140 1.83 -11.74 -7.84
N VAL A 141 2.15 -10.76 -8.70
CA VAL A 141 1.31 -9.57 -8.90
C VAL A 141 0.03 -9.94 -9.65
N ARG A 142 0.12 -10.74 -10.72
CA ARG A 142 -1.05 -11.20 -11.49
C ARG A 142 -2.10 -11.87 -10.60
N TYR A 143 -1.66 -12.66 -9.61
CA TYR A 143 -2.55 -13.36 -8.68
C TYR A 143 -2.83 -12.61 -7.36
N GLY A 144 -2.34 -11.38 -7.20
CA GLY A 144 -2.69 -10.56 -6.03
C GLY A 144 -1.96 -10.93 -4.72
N TYR A 145 -0.85 -11.69 -4.78
CA TYR A 145 -0.08 -12.12 -3.60
C TYR A 145 0.81 -11.03 -3.00
N LEU A 146 0.16 -10.08 -2.33
CA LEU A 146 0.77 -8.90 -1.72
C LEU A 146 2.05 -9.20 -0.92
N HIS A 147 2.06 -10.24 -0.08
CA HIS A 147 3.24 -10.55 0.74
C HIS A 147 4.41 -11.14 -0.05
N VAL A 148 4.11 -11.99 -1.03
CA VAL A 148 5.13 -12.52 -1.94
C VAL A 148 5.76 -11.36 -2.73
N VAL A 149 4.92 -10.43 -3.21
CA VAL A 149 5.36 -9.19 -3.87
C VAL A 149 6.21 -8.33 -2.92
N LYS A 150 5.77 -8.10 -1.67
CA LYS A 150 6.55 -7.37 -0.65
C LYS A 150 7.93 -8.00 -0.48
N ARG A 151 8.02 -9.33 -0.38
CA ARG A 151 9.31 -10.02 -0.24
C ARG A 151 10.20 -9.88 -1.47
N PHE A 152 9.63 -10.03 -2.66
CA PHE A 152 10.40 -9.82 -3.89
C PHE A 152 10.90 -8.39 -4.01
N VAL A 153 10.07 -7.40 -3.68
CA VAL A 153 10.44 -5.98 -3.69
C VAL A 153 11.51 -5.67 -2.63
N GLU A 154 11.45 -6.27 -1.44
CA GLU A 154 12.53 -6.14 -0.43
C GLU A 154 13.88 -6.61 -0.99
N VAL A 155 13.90 -7.81 -1.58
CA VAL A 155 15.11 -8.42 -2.14
C VAL A 155 15.58 -7.63 -3.36
N ASP A 156 14.66 -7.17 -4.19
CA ASP A 156 14.93 -6.34 -5.35
C ASP A 156 15.62 -5.04 -4.95
N ARG A 157 15.10 -4.36 -3.92
CA ARG A 157 15.68 -3.12 -3.36
C ARG A 157 17.03 -3.40 -2.69
N GLN A 158 17.14 -4.46 -1.89
CA GLN A 158 18.35 -4.80 -1.15
C GLN A 158 19.54 -5.11 -2.08
N TYR A 159 19.29 -5.77 -3.21
CA TYR A 159 20.33 -6.23 -4.13
C TYR A 159 20.31 -5.53 -5.50
N ASN A 160 19.44 -4.52 -5.66
CA ASN A 160 19.24 -3.73 -6.88
C ASN A 160 19.06 -4.62 -8.13
N LEU A 161 18.09 -5.52 -8.09
CA LEU A 161 17.90 -6.50 -9.17
C LEU A 161 17.19 -5.86 -10.37
N GLY A 162 16.27 -4.91 -10.18
CA GLY A 162 15.39 -4.37 -11.20
C GLY A 162 14.35 -5.39 -11.68
N LEU A 163 13.71 -6.11 -10.74
CA LEU A 163 12.67 -7.11 -11.07
C LEU A 163 11.41 -6.47 -11.64
N SER A 164 11.03 -5.30 -11.14
CA SER A 164 9.86 -4.53 -11.62
C SER A 164 9.94 -4.14 -13.10
N LYS A 165 11.15 -4.02 -13.65
CA LYS A 165 11.43 -3.59 -15.02
C LYS A 165 11.38 -4.73 -16.03
N VAL A 166 11.29 -5.98 -15.57
CA VAL A 166 11.20 -7.14 -16.46
C VAL A 166 9.82 -7.14 -17.12
N VAL A 167 9.82 -7.33 -18.43
CA VAL A 167 8.62 -7.41 -19.25
C VAL A 167 8.31 -8.88 -19.48
N GLY A 168 7.15 -9.33 -18.99
CA GLY A 168 6.71 -10.71 -19.12
C GLY A 168 5.79 -10.93 -20.31
N ASP A 169 4.86 -11.86 -20.14
CA ASP A 169 3.87 -12.21 -21.15
C ASP A 169 3.06 -10.97 -21.57
N GLU A 170 2.58 -10.96 -22.81
CA GLU A 170 1.82 -9.86 -23.41
C GLU A 170 2.55 -8.49 -23.44
N GLY A 171 3.86 -8.45 -23.18
CA GLY A 171 4.60 -7.20 -23.11
C GLY A 171 4.32 -6.39 -21.83
N LYS A 172 3.80 -7.04 -20.78
CA LYS A 172 3.40 -6.40 -19.51
C LYS A 172 4.45 -6.56 -18.42
N THR A 173 4.74 -5.48 -17.71
CA THR A 173 5.53 -5.53 -16.47
C THR A 173 4.67 -5.90 -15.27
N ALA A 174 5.30 -6.17 -14.13
CA ALA A 174 4.60 -6.31 -12.85
C ALA A 174 3.70 -5.08 -12.56
N LEU A 175 4.16 -3.87 -12.84
CA LEU A 175 3.38 -2.65 -12.65
C LEU A 175 2.15 -2.60 -13.56
N ASN A 176 2.28 -3.02 -14.83
CA ASN A 176 1.16 -3.07 -15.76
C ASN A 176 0.04 -3.99 -15.23
N TRP A 177 0.39 -5.16 -14.72
CA TRP A 177 -0.57 -6.09 -14.12
C TRP A 177 -1.25 -5.51 -12.86
N ALA A 178 -0.50 -4.82 -12.01
CA ALA A 178 -1.07 -4.16 -10.83
C ALA A 178 -2.08 -3.06 -11.21
N VAL A 179 -1.78 -2.28 -12.25
CA VAL A 179 -2.68 -1.23 -12.78
C VAL A 179 -3.93 -1.86 -13.41
N GLU A 180 -3.77 -2.90 -14.23
CA GLU A 180 -4.92 -3.59 -14.85
C GLU A 180 -5.85 -4.26 -13.83
N ASN A 181 -5.27 -4.76 -12.73
CA ASN A 181 -6.04 -5.32 -11.61
C ASN A 181 -6.67 -4.25 -10.71
N GLU A 182 -6.49 -2.96 -11.02
CA GLU A 182 -6.92 -1.82 -10.18
C GLU A 182 -6.41 -1.95 -8.73
N ASP A 183 -5.21 -2.50 -8.57
CA ASP A 183 -4.65 -2.85 -7.28
C ASP A 183 -3.76 -1.73 -6.75
N HIS A 184 -4.39 -0.71 -6.16
CA HIS A 184 -3.72 0.50 -5.67
C HIS A 184 -2.57 0.21 -4.69
N GLU A 185 -2.70 -0.80 -3.82
CA GLU A 185 -1.65 -1.15 -2.86
C GLU A 185 -0.44 -1.78 -3.57
N MET A 186 -0.68 -2.63 -4.58
CA MET A 186 0.40 -3.18 -5.40
C MET A 186 1.06 -2.14 -6.29
N VAL A 187 0.27 -1.25 -6.90
CA VAL A 187 0.80 -0.12 -7.69
C VAL A 187 1.73 0.70 -6.81
N LYS A 188 1.27 1.14 -5.63
CA LYS A 188 2.09 1.90 -4.68
C LYS A 188 3.38 1.17 -4.32
N LEU A 189 3.29 -0.12 -3.97
CA LEU A 189 4.45 -0.92 -3.58
C LEU A 189 5.50 -1.04 -4.70
N LEU A 190 5.05 -1.19 -5.94
CA LEU A 190 5.89 -1.32 -7.13
C LEU A 190 6.40 0.02 -7.67
N THR A 191 5.71 1.14 -7.41
CA THR A 191 6.14 2.49 -7.80
C THR A 191 7.06 3.14 -6.78
N ASP A 192 6.89 2.84 -5.50
CA ASP A 192 7.68 3.41 -4.38
C ASP A 192 9.09 2.77 -4.29
N GLU A 193 9.69 2.40 -5.42
CA GLU A 193 11.05 1.83 -5.47
C GLU A 193 12.06 2.78 -4.82
N GLY A 194 12.48 2.44 -3.60
CA GLY A 194 13.45 3.24 -2.84
C GLY A 194 12.84 4.35 -1.97
N ASP A 195 11.53 4.36 -1.70
CA ASP A 195 10.93 5.31 -0.76
C ASP A 195 11.14 4.88 0.72
N PRO A 196 11.96 5.61 1.51
CA PRO A 196 12.11 5.37 2.94
C PRO A 196 10.90 5.79 3.78
N TYR A 197 9.90 6.45 3.18
CA TYR A 197 8.61 6.79 3.76
C TYR A 197 7.48 5.89 3.28
N SER A 198 7.79 4.83 2.52
CA SER A 198 6.77 3.84 2.17
C SER A 198 6.15 3.28 3.45
N ASP A 199 4.83 3.02 3.40
CA ASP A 199 4.04 2.31 4.41
C ASP A 199 4.48 0.85 4.59
N PHE A 200 5.74 0.56 4.27
CA PHE A 200 6.32 -0.74 4.14
C PHE A 200 6.57 -1.35 5.51
N VAL A 201 5.73 -2.33 5.85
CA VAL A 201 5.90 -3.16 7.04
C VAL A 201 6.53 -4.48 6.60
N PRO A 202 7.72 -4.84 7.14
CA PRO A 202 8.31 -6.15 6.90
C PRO A 202 7.33 -7.27 7.24
N TYR A 203 7.26 -8.32 6.43
CA TYR A 203 6.29 -9.39 6.62
C TYR A 203 6.38 -10.05 8.00
N SER A 204 7.61 -10.30 8.46
CA SER A 204 7.85 -10.93 9.77
C SER A 204 7.21 -10.13 10.90
N THR A 205 7.31 -8.80 10.84
CA THR A 205 6.66 -7.86 11.75
C THR A 205 5.14 -7.92 11.62
N ALA A 206 4.61 -7.91 10.38
CA ALA A 206 3.18 -7.98 10.12
C ALA A 206 2.56 -9.28 10.67
N ILE A 207 3.12 -10.44 10.36
CA ILE A 207 2.63 -11.74 10.86
C ILE A 207 2.76 -11.86 12.37
N HIS A 208 3.82 -11.32 12.97
CA HIS A 208 3.92 -11.33 14.43
C HIS A 208 2.76 -10.55 15.05
N LEU A 209 2.45 -9.35 14.54
CA LEU A 209 1.30 -8.56 14.97
C LEU A 209 -0.03 -9.31 14.76
N LEU A 210 -0.25 -9.89 13.59
CA LEU A 210 -1.49 -10.61 13.29
C LEU A 210 -1.67 -11.83 14.20
N ASN A 211 -0.59 -12.58 14.47
CA ASN A 211 -0.63 -13.67 15.43
C ASN A 211 -0.92 -13.20 16.86
N CYS A 212 -0.40 -12.04 17.26
CA CYS A 212 -0.73 -11.42 18.54
C CYS A 212 -2.23 -11.06 18.59
N ALA A 213 -2.79 -10.51 17.52
CA ALA A 213 -4.22 -10.24 17.40
C ALA A 213 -5.07 -11.51 17.49
N ILE A 214 -4.68 -12.60 16.82
CA ILE A 214 -5.37 -13.91 16.90
C ILE A 214 -5.43 -14.40 18.36
N ARG A 215 -4.32 -14.29 19.08
CA ARG A 215 -4.19 -14.76 20.47
C ARG A 215 -4.82 -13.83 21.50
N GLY A 216 -5.20 -12.61 21.11
CA GLY A 216 -5.71 -11.61 22.06
C GLY A 216 -4.61 -10.97 22.92
N ASP A 217 -3.37 -10.87 22.41
CA ASP A 217 -2.26 -10.25 23.13
C ASP A 217 -2.40 -8.72 23.18
N LEU A 218 -3.16 -8.24 24.16
CA LEU A 218 -3.45 -6.83 24.37
C LEU A 218 -2.20 -6.00 24.66
N ASP A 219 -1.23 -6.56 25.37
CA ASP A 219 -0.04 -5.81 25.80
C ASP A 219 0.85 -5.49 24.60
N TYR A 220 1.03 -6.44 23.68
CA TYR A 220 1.71 -6.16 22.42
C TYR A 220 0.94 -5.15 21.55
N ILE A 221 -0.38 -5.32 21.41
CA ILE A 221 -1.22 -4.41 20.60
C ILE A 221 -1.24 -2.98 21.14
N ARG A 222 -1.09 -2.77 22.46
CA ARG A 222 -0.98 -1.43 23.07
C ARG A 222 0.35 -0.74 22.78
N THR A 223 1.41 -1.50 22.53
CA THR A 223 2.78 -0.97 22.42
C THR A 223 3.29 -0.92 20.98
N VAL A 224 2.76 -1.75 20.08
CA VAL A 224 3.19 -1.82 18.68
C VAL A 224 3.13 -0.45 17.99
N GLU A 225 4.06 -0.17 17.08
CA GLU A 225 4.11 1.09 16.34
C GLU A 225 2.85 1.30 15.49
N LEU A 226 2.40 2.56 15.39
CA LEU A 226 1.15 2.89 14.69
C LEU A 226 1.20 2.59 13.18
N ASN A 227 2.38 2.78 12.56
CA ASN A 227 2.61 2.42 11.16
C ASN A 227 2.42 0.91 10.93
N VAL A 228 3.01 0.08 11.80
CA VAL A 228 2.85 -1.37 11.77
C VAL A 228 1.38 -1.76 11.94
N LEU A 229 0.66 -1.13 12.88
CA LEU A 229 -0.76 -1.39 13.11
C LEU A 229 -1.63 -1.01 11.89
N LEU A 230 -1.35 0.13 11.25
CA LEU A 230 -2.10 0.65 10.10
C LEU A 230 -1.88 -0.18 8.83
N ASN A 231 -0.64 -0.59 8.58
CA ASN A 231 -0.21 -1.09 7.28
C ASN A 231 0.02 -2.62 7.24
N SER A 232 -0.07 -3.31 8.37
CA SER A 232 -0.03 -4.77 8.38
C SER A 232 -1.31 -5.35 7.76
N ARG A 233 -1.11 -6.28 6.84
CA ARG A 233 -2.15 -7.09 6.19
C ARG A 233 -1.75 -8.56 6.26
N ASP A 234 -2.72 -9.46 6.12
CA ASP A 234 -2.44 -10.86 5.79
C ASP A 234 -2.53 -11.10 4.27
N GLN A 235 -2.44 -12.36 3.86
CA GLN A 235 -2.53 -12.78 2.45
C GLN A 235 -3.87 -12.46 1.78
N ASP A 236 -4.95 -12.40 2.56
CA ASP A 236 -6.31 -12.12 2.11
C ASP A 236 -6.61 -10.61 2.17
N ARG A 237 -5.60 -9.80 2.54
CA ARG A 237 -5.66 -8.36 2.78
C ARG A 237 -6.48 -7.96 4.01
N MET A 238 -6.59 -8.85 4.97
CA MET A 238 -7.22 -8.58 6.24
C MET A 238 -6.34 -7.66 7.07
N SER A 239 -6.91 -6.57 7.58
CA SER A 239 -6.23 -5.74 8.56
C SER A 239 -6.15 -6.45 9.91
N VAL A 240 -5.29 -5.95 10.80
CA VAL A 240 -5.22 -6.42 12.20
C VAL A 240 -6.58 -6.34 12.91
N LEU A 241 -7.40 -5.34 12.60
CA LEU A 241 -8.75 -5.20 13.14
C LEU A 241 -9.70 -6.27 12.60
N CYS A 242 -9.61 -6.61 11.31
CA CYS A 242 -10.39 -7.69 10.73
C CYS A 242 -10.01 -9.04 11.37
N ILE A 243 -8.71 -9.33 11.52
CA ILE A 243 -8.25 -10.55 12.19
C ILE A 243 -8.74 -10.65 13.64
N ALA A 244 -8.65 -9.56 14.42
CA ALA A 244 -9.19 -9.52 15.78
C ALA A 244 -10.72 -9.73 15.80
N THR A 245 -11.44 -9.17 14.82
CA THR A 245 -12.89 -9.37 14.64
C THR A 245 -13.21 -10.84 14.37
N GLU A 246 -12.44 -11.48 13.50
CA GLU A 246 -12.65 -12.88 13.13
C GLU A 246 -12.49 -13.84 14.32
N CYS A 247 -11.54 -13.51 15.19
CA CYS A 247 -11.19 -14.28 16.37
C CYS A 247 -12.02 -13.91 17.61
N ASP A 248 -13.04 -13.05 17.48
CA ASP A 248 -13.88 -12.56 18.57
C ASP A 248 -13.08 -11.88 19.71
N GLN A 249 -12.02 -11.16 19.36
CA GLN A 249 -11.14 -10.48 20.30
C GLN A 249 -11.62 -9.04 20.55
N LEU A 250 -12.79 -8.87 21.17
CA LEU A 250 -13.44 -7.56 21.36
C LEU A 250 -12.53 -6.51 22.03
N ASP A 251 -11.77 -6.88 23.05
CA ASP A 251 -10.89 -5.94 23.73
C ASP A 251 -9.71 -5.51 22.84
N CYS A 252 -9.20 -6.41 21.99
CA CYS A 252 -8.22 -6.03 20.98
C CYS A 252 -8.84 -5.07 19.98
N CYS A 253 -10.05 -5.33 19.49
CA CYS A 253 -10.74 -4.44 18.56
C CYS A 253 -10.92 -3.02 19.13
N LYS A 254 -11.24 -2.90 20.42
CA LYS A 254 -11.33 -1.61 21.12
C LYS A 254 -9.99 -0.89 21.13
N VAL A 255 -8.95 -1.53 21.65
CA VAL A 255 -7.60 -0.92 21.73
C VAL A 255 -7.07 -0.56 20.34
N ILE A 256 -7.31 -1.41 19.34
CA ILE A 256 -6.89 -1.16 17.95
C ILE A 256 -7.57 0.11 17.42
N LEU A 257 -8.88 0.26 17.60
CA LEU A 257 -9.61 1.44 17.13
C LEU A 257 -9.30 2.69 17.94
N GLU A 258 -9.06 2.60 19.25
CA GLU A 258 -8.59 3.72 20.06
C GLU A 258 -7.26 4.29 19.52
N ARG A 259 -6.36 3.42 19.05
CA ARG A 259 -5.06 3.82 18.52
C ARG A 259 -5.10 4.18 17.04
N CYS A 260 -5.89 3.45 16.23
CA CYS A 260 -5.94 3.59 14.78
C CYS A 260 -7.38 3.44 14.23
N PRO A 261 -8.20 4.48 14.36
CA PRO A 261 -9.61 4.44 13.94
C PRO A 261 -9.81 4.23 12.43
N SER A 262 -8.84 4.63 11.59
CA SER A 262 -8.94 4.49 10.13
C SER A 262 -9.03 3.04 9.66
N LEU A 263 -8.60 2.07 10.49
CA LEU A 263 -8.73 0.63 10.22
C LEU A 263 -10.19 0.19 10.09
N LEU A 264 -11.15 0.95 10.63
CA LEU A 264 -12.58 0.67 10.54
C LEU A 264 -13.08 0.54 9.09
N TYR A 265 -12.42 1.25 8.17
CA TYR A 265 -12.82 1.35 6.77
C TYR A 265 -12.04 0.41 5.84
N HIS A 266 -11.06 -0.34 6.36
CA HIS A 266 -10.30 -1.25 5.53
C HIS A 266 -11.17 -2.39 5.02
N GLN A 267 -10.89 -2.81 3.80
CA GLN A 267 -11.52 -3.96 3.16
C GLN A 267 -10.46 -4.99 2.76
N ASN A 268 -10.85 -6.26 2.77
CA ASN A 268 -10.02 -7.35 2.28
C ASN A 268 -10.13 -7.51 0.75
N HIS A 269 -9.50 -8.55 0.17
CA HIS A 269 -9.54 -8.79 -1.28
C HIS A 269 -10.96 -8.96 -1.85
N ASP A 270 -11.89 -9.51 -1.06
CA ASP A 270 -13.31 -9.68 -1.41
C ASP A 270 -14.18 -8.45 -1.10
N LYS A 271 -13.56 -7.32 -0.76
CA LYS A 271 -14.21 -6.09 -0.30
C LYS A 271 -14.99 -6.25 1.02
N TRP A 272 -14.63 -7.22 1.86
CA TRP A 272 -15.22 -7.35 3.20
C TRP A 272 -14.63 -6.34 4.16
N SER A 273 -15.50 -5.56 4.79
CA SER A 273 -15.16 -4.73 5.95
C SER A 273 -15.36 -5.50 7.28
N VAL A 274 -14.94 -4.90 8.39
CA VAL A 274 -15.15 -5.46 9.74
C VAL A 274 -16.63 -5.71 10.07
N LEU A 275 -17.55 -4.93 9.47
CA LEU A 275 -18.99 -5.16 9.61
C LEU A 275 -19.44 -6.44 8.90
N HIS A 276 -18.93 -6.71 7.69
CA HIS A 276 -19.23 -7.95 6.96
C HIS A 276 -18.77 -9.17 7.75
N GLN A 277 -17.56 -9.09 8.31
CA GLN A 277 -17.00 -10.19 9.09
C GLN A 277 -17.75 -10.44 10.40
N ALA A 278 -18.05 -9.39 11.16
CA ALA A 278 -18.83 -9.50 12.39
C ALA A 278 -20.26 -10.00 12.12
N ALA A 279 -20.90 -9.55 11.03
CA ALA A 279 -22.23 -10.02 10.62
C ALA A 279 -22.21 -11.50 10.21
N HIS A 280 -21.20 -11.92 9.45
CA HIS A 280 -21.01 -13.32 9.06
C HIS A 280 -20.81 -14.23 10.28
N LYS A 281 -20.07 -13.78 11.30
CA LYS A 281 -19.89 -14.48 12.58
C LYS A 281 -21.09 -14.34 13.53
N LYS A 282 -22.12 -13.58 13.16
CA LYS A 282 -23.33 -13.29 13.98
C LYS A 282 -23.00 -12.59 15.31
N ASN A 283 -21.92 -11.81 15.34
CA ASN A 283 -21.43 -11.18 16.56
C ASN A 283 -22.03 -9.77 16.73
N TYR A 284 -23.19 -9.70 17.38
CA TYR A 284 -23.90 -8.43 17.59
C TYR A 284 -23.13 -7.45 18.47
N LYS A 285 -22.27 -7.91 19.40
CA LYS A 285 -21.49 -7.02 20.28
C LYS A 285 -20.45 -6.22 19.48
N LEU A 286 -19.77 -6.88 18.53
CA LEU A 286 -18.82 -6.22 17.64
C LEU A 286 -19.54 -5.29 16.65
N ILE A 287 -20.70 -5.69 16.13
CA ILE A 287 -21.52 -4.82 15.27
C ILE A 287 -21.94 -3.56 16.03
N ASP A 288 -22.52 -3.70 17.22
CA ASP A 288 -22.95 -2.58 18.05
C ASP A 288 -21.77 -1.65 18.35
N PHE A 289 -20.62 -2.21 18.78
CA PHE A 289 -19.40 -1.45 19.02
C PHE A 289 -18.94 -0.66 17.79
N TYR A 290 -18.80 -1.30 16.62
CA TYR A 290 -18.31 -0.62 15.42
C TYR A 290 -19.27 0.44 14.89
N VAL A 291 -20.58 0.18 14.94
CA VAL A 291 -21.59 1.15 14.52
C VAL A 291 -21.56 2.37 15.44
N ASN A 292 -21.44 2.17 16.76
CA ASN A 292 -21.33 3.27 17.72
C ASN A 292 -20.05 4.09 17.50
N VAL A 293 -18.89 3.45 17.33
CA VAL A 293 -17.63 4.16 17.01
C VAL A 293 -17.76 4.98 15.73
N GLY A 294 -18.34 4.42 14.67
CA GLY A 294 -18.54 5.15 13.41
C GLY A 294 -19.54 6.31 13.53
N LEU A 295 -20.61 6.15 14.31
CA LEU A 295 -21.59 7.22 14.56
C LEU A 295 -21.00 8.34 15.41
N GLU A 296 -20.20 8.02 16.43
CA GLU A 296 -19.49 9.02 17.25
C GLU A 296 -18.50 9.83 16.41
N ALA A 297 -17.74 9.16 15.54
CA ALA A 297 -16.86 9.82 14.58
C ALA A 297 -17.65 10.75 13.62
N ALA A 298 -18.81 10.31 13.14
CA ALA A 298 -19.65 11.13 12.27
C ALA A 298 -20.26 12.36 12.97
N LYS A 299 -20.55 12.27 14.28
CA LYS A 299 -21.19 13.33 15.08
C LYS A 299 -20.21 14.36 15.64
N SER A 300 -19.04 13.92 16.10
CA SER A 300 -18.06 14.75 16.81
C SER A 300 -17.44 15.86 15.96
N GLU A 301 -17.50 15.74 14.63
CA GLU A 301 -16.84 16.67 13.70
C GLU A 301 -17.81 17.60 12.93
N GLY A 302 -19.10 17.62 13.27
CA GLY A 302 -20.02 18.72 12.97
C GLY A 302 -20.39 19.02 11.50
N GLY A 303 -20.05 18.16 10.52
CA GLY A 303 -20.33 18.38 9.09
C GLY A 303 -21.33 17.39 8.49
N THR A 304 -22.19 17.85 7.58
CA THR A 304 -23.07 16.99 6.75
C THR A 304 -22.27 15.97 5.91
N ASP A 305 -21.03 16.30 5.55
CA ASP A 305 -20.11 15.44 4.80
C ASP A 305 -19.73 14.15 5.56
N ASN A 306 -19.51 14.24 6.87
CA ASN A 306 -19.05 13.11 7.68
C ASN A 306 -20.14 12.05 7.88
N MET A 307 -21.40 12.48 8.00
CA MET A 307 -22.54 11.55 8.00
C MET A 307 -22.71 10.86 6.64
N MET A 308 -22.43 11.55 5.52
CA MET A 308 -22.40 10.91 4.21
C MET A 308 -21.29 9.86 4.10
N ARG A 309 -20.10 10.12 4.66
CA ARG A 309 -19.01 9.13 4.70
C ARG A 309 -19.37 7.90 5.54
N PHE A 310 -19.98 8.10 6.72
CA PHE A 310 -20.50 7.00 7.53
C PHE A 310 -21.56 6.19 6.78
N LYS A 311 -22.51 6.87 6.13
CA LYS A 311 -23.53 6.24 5.27
C LYS A 311 -22.87 5.42 4.15
N LYS A 312 -21.83 5.95 3.50
CA LYS A 312 -21.09 5.20 2.46
C LYS A 312 -20.41 3.95 3.02
N TRP A 313 -19.78 4.07 4.18
CA TRP A 313 -19.07 2.96 4.82
C TRP A 313 -20.00 1.82 5.27
N ILE A 314 -21.09 2.14 5.96
CA ILE A 314 -22.04 1.11 6.44
C ILE A 314 -22.74 0.39 5.27
N ASN A 315 -22.80 1.05 4.11
CA ASN A 315 -23.37 0.56 2.86
C ASN A 315 -22.36 -0.11 1.92
N LEU A 316 -21.11 -0.34 2.35
CA LEU A 316 -20.13 -1.04 1.53
C LEU A 316 -20.67 -2.42 1.11
N GLN A 317 -20.37 -2.80 -0.13
CA GLN A 317 -20.80 -4.05 -0.75
C GLN A 317 -19.59 -4.94 -1.03
N THR A 318 -19.77 -6.25 -0.88
CA THR A 318 -18.74 -7.25 -1.21
C THR A 318 -18.57 -7.44 -2.73
N THR A 319 -17.39 -7.91 -3.15
CA THR A 319 -17.13 -8.28 -4.56
C THR A 319 -18.01 -9.45 -4.98
N SER A 320 -18.17 -10.44 -4.09
CA SER A 320 -19.00 -11.63 -4.32
C SER A 320 -20.48 -11.31 -4.11
N GLY A 321 -21.16 -10.83 -5.15
CA GLY A 321 -22.61 -10.67 -5.16
C GLY A 321 -23.13 -9.32 -4.68
N GLY A 322 -22.27 -8.41 -4.18
CA GLY A 322 -22.70 -7.07 -3.80
C GLY A 322 -23.47 -7.02 -2.47
N ASP A 323 -23.30 -8.00 -1.61
CA ASP A 323 -24.01 -8.05 -0.33
C ASP A 323 -23.45 -7.02 0.65
N THR A 324 -24.32 -6.32 1.37
CA THR A 324 -23.95 -5.49 2.51
C THR A 324 -23.88 -6.34 3.78
N ALA A 325 -23.28 -5.80 4.85
CA ALA A 325 -23.28 -6.45 6.16
C ALA A 325 -24.70 -6.76 6.67
N LEU A 326 -25.69 -5.92 6.37
CA LEU A 326 -27.11 -6.20 6.69
C LEU A 326 -27.65 -7.40 5.91
N ILE A 327 -27.37 -7.47 4.60
CA ILE A 327 -27.83 -8.61 3.78
C ILE A 327 -27.18 -9.90 4.27
N LEU A 328 -25.88 -9.89 4.57
CA LEU A 328 -25.19 -11.04 5.17
C LEU A 328 -25.79 -11.45 6.51
N ALA A 329 -26.19 -10.50 7.35
CA ALA A 329 -26.84 -10.80 8.63
C ALA A 329 -28.19 -11.51 8.45
N VAL A 330 -28.99 -11.10 7.45
CA VAL A 330 -30.24 -11.77 7.10
C VAL A 330 -29.99 -13.17 6.54
N ILE A 331 -29.08 -13.32 5.58
CA ILE A 331 -28.73 -14.62 4.98
C ILE A 331 -28.26 -15.60 6.05
N ASN A 332 -27.46 -15.13 7.01
CA ASN A 332 -26.96 -15.94 8.11
C ASN A 332 -27.98 -16.12 9.26
N GLY A 333 -29.14 -15.46 9.22
CA GLY A 333 -30.18 -15.60 10.23
C GLY A 333 -29.85 -14.95 11.58
N SER A 334 -29.03 -13.88 11.61
CA SER A 334 -28.69 -13.17 12.85
C SER A 334 -29.67 -12.03 13.15
N ARG A 335 -30.66 -12.31 14.00
CA ARG A 335 -31.73 -11.35 14.35
C ARG A 335 -31.22 -10.13 15.12
N ASP A 336 -30.30 -10.34 16.06
CA ASP A 336 -29.74 -9.25 16.89
C ASP A 336 -28.96 -8.24 16.03
N VAL A 337 -28.17 -8.74 15.08
CA VAL A 337 -27.43 -7.90 14.12
C VAL A 337 -28.39 -7.13 13.20
N VAL A 338 -29.42 -7.80 12.68
CA VAL A 338 -30.45 -7.16 11.84
C VAL A 338 -31.18 -6.05 12.62
N LYS A 339 -31.46 -6.27 13.91
CA LYS A 339 -32.10 -5.27 14.76
C LYS A 339 -31.26 -4.00 14.89
N ILE A 340 -29.96 -4.14 15.18
CA ILE A 340 -29.04 -2.99 15.29
C ILE A 340 -29.03 -2.18 13.98
N PHE A 341 -28.82 -2.84 12.84
CA PHE A 341 -28.80 -2.16 11.55
C PHE A 341 -30.15 -1.51 11.20
N ALA A 342 -31.28 -2.16 11.48
CA ALA A 342 -32.60 -1.62 11.19
C ALA A 342 -32.95 -0.39 12.07
N GLU A 343 -32.54 -0.39 13.34
CA GLU A 343 -32.70 0.76 14.24
C GLU A 343 -31.89 1.96 13.76
N VAL A 344 -30.63 1.73 13.39
CA VAL A 344 -29.72 2.77 12.92
C VAL A 344 -30.12 3.29 11.53
N ASP A 345 -30.57 2.41 10.62
CA ASP A 345 -31.09 2.81 9.30
C ASP A 345 -32.31 3.73 9.43
N ARG A 346 -33.26 3.38 10.32
CA ARG A 346 -34.45 4.22 10.59
C ARG A 346 -34.08 5.55 11.22
N GLN A 347 -33.18 5.55 12.21
CA GLN A 347 -32.83 6.76 12.94
C GLN A 347 -32.13 7.80 12.06
N TYR A 348 -31.25 7.36 11.14
CA TYR A 348 -30.41 8.26 10.34
C TYR A 348 -30.69 8.24 8.83
N LYS A 349 -31.67 7.46 8.36
CA LYS A 349 -32.07 7.34 6.94
C LYS A 349 -30.89 6.96 6.03
N LEU A 350 -30.23 5.85 6.37
CA LEU A 350 -28.99 5.40 5.73
C LEU A 350 -29.23 4.62 4.42
N GLY A 351 -30.46 4.19 4.16
CA GLY A 351 -30.82 3.45 2.94
C GLY A 351 -30.30 2.01 2.92
N LEU A 352 -29.91 1.44 4.07
CA LEU A 352 -29.38 0.08 4.16
C LEU A 352 -30.37 -0.97 3.66
N SER A 353 -31.65 -0.75 3.95
CA SER A 353 -32.77 -1.61 3.56
C SER A 353 -33.10 -1.59 2.06
N GLU A 354 -32.67 -0.55 1.34
CA GLU A 354 -32.94 -0.35 -0.09
C GLU A 354 -31.85 -0.95 -1.00
N ILE A 355 -30.68 -1.27 -0.43
CA ILE A 355 -29.55 -1.79 -1.20
C ILE A 355 -29.85 -3.21 -1.70
N VAL A 356 -29.56 -3.39 -2.98
CA VAL A 356 -29.72 -4.66 -3.68
C VAL A 356 -28.36 -5.36 -3.73
N GLY A 357 -28.28 -6.53 -3.10
CA GLY A 357 -27.10 -7.39 -3.15
C GLY A 357 -27.28 -8.55 -4.10
N SER A 358 -26.82 -9.72 -3.67
CA SER A 358 -26.74 -10.94 -4.46
C SER A 358 -28.13 -11.37 -4.93
N ASN A 359 -28.18 -11.98 -6.11
CA ASN A 359 -29.42 -12.37 -6.78
C ASN A 359 -30.40 -11.21 -7.05
N LYS A 360 -29.90 -9.97 -7.07
CA LYS A 360 -30.72 -8.76 -7.19
C LYS A 360 -31.78 -8.66 -6.09
N ARG A 361 -31.42 -9.06 -4.86
CA ARG A 361 -32.31 -9.05 -3.70
C ARG A 361 -31.90 -8.06 -2.63
N THR A 362 -32.88 -7.43 -1.99
CA THR A 362 -32.68 -6.63 -0.78
C THR A 362 -32.71 -7.50 0.47
N ALA A 363 -32.28 -6.96 1.61
CA ALA A 363 -32.37 -7.63 2.91
C ALA A 363 -33.81 -8.09 3.24
N LEU A 364 -34.82 -7.27 2.92
CA LEU A 364 -36.23 -7.61 3.14
C LEU A 364 -36.68 -8.78 2.25
N GLN A 365 -36.27 -8.80 0.98
CA GLN A 365 -36.63 -9.87 0.04
C GLN A 365 -36.01 -11.22 0.45
N TRP A 366 -34.78 -11.20 0.99
CA TRP A 366 -34.18 -12.39 1.59
C TRP A 366 -34.96 -12.87 2.82
N ALA A 367 -35.33 -11.97 3.75
CA ALA A 367 -36.13 -12.33 4.93
C ALA A 367 -37.50 -12.94 4.56
N MET A 368 -38.15 -12.39 3.52
CA MET A 368 -39.40 -12.93 2.96
C MET A 368 -39.21 -14.33 2.37
N GLN A 369 -38.13 -14.56 1.62
CA GLN A 369 -37.83 -15.86 1.04
C GLN A 369 -37.60 -16.93 2.11
N TYR A 370 -36.89 -16.58 3.18
CA TYR A 370 -36.66 -17.47 4.33
C TYR A 370 -37.89 -17.61 5.23
N LYS A 371 -38.96 -16.82 5.00
CA LYS A 371 -40.17 -16.78 5.81
C LYS A 371 -39.90 -16.45 7.28
N ASP A 372 -38.88 -15.64 7.56
CA ASP A 372 -38.58 -15.19 8.93
C ASP A 372 -39.43 -13.95 9.26
N HIS A 373 -40.60 -14.20 9.86
CA HIS A 373 -41.56 -13.16 10.23
C HIS A 373 -41.01 -12.11 11.19
N GLU A 374 -40.10 -12.47 12.09
CA GLU A 374 -39.50 -11.52 13.05
C GLU A 374 -38.50 -10.59 12.36
N MET A 375 -37.71 -11.10 11.41
CA MET A 375 -36.82 -10.27 10.60
C MET A 375 -37.59 -9.32 9.69
N ILE A 376 -38.66 -9.80 9.05
CA ILE A 376 -39.53 -8.96 8.21
C ILE A 376 -40.09 -7.81 9.06
N LYS A 377 -40.65 -8.11 10.22
CA LYS A 377 -41.21 -7.13 11.16
C LYS A 377 -40.16 -6.12 11.63
N THR A 378 -38.94 -6.59 11.92
CA THR A 378 -37.82 -5.74 12.35
C THR A 378 -37.38 -4.79 11.24
N LEU A 379 -37.30 -5.26 10.00
CA LEU A 379 -36.92 -4.47 8.83
C LEU A 379 -38.01 -3.47 8.42
N THR A 380 -39.29 -3.85 8.47
CA THR A 380 -40.41 -2.94 8.13
C THR A 380 -40.82 -2.01 9.27
N GLY A 381 -40.25 -2.17 10.48
CA GLY A 381 -40.60 -1.32 11.62
C GLY A 381 -42.00 -1.54 12.17
N ASN A 382 -42.53 -2.75 12.03
CA ASN A 382 -43.93 -3.13 12.28
C ASN A 382 -44.96 -2.58 11.27
N GLU A 383 -44.53 -1.99 10.16
CA GLU A 383 -45.44 -1.64 9.07
C GLU A 383 -45.77 -2.87 8.21
N ASP A 384 -46.99 -2.93 7.69
CA ASP A 384 -47.50 -4.04 6.90
C ASP A 384 -46.73 -4.13 5.56
N PRO A 385 -45.99 -5.23 5.27
CA PRO A 385 -45.17 -5.36 4.06
C PRO A 385 -45.96 -5.33 2.75
N ASN A 386 -47.30 -5.40 2.80
CA ASN A 386 -48.19 -5.34 1.63
C ASN A 386 -48.70 -3.92 1.31
N ARG A 387 -48.27 -2.86 1.99
CA ARG A 387 -48.57 -1.48 1.55
C ARG A 387 -47.66 -1.11 0.37
N SER A 388 -48.16 -1.34 -0.84
CA SER A 388 -47.57 -0.83 -2.07
C SER A 388 -47.54 0.70 -2.07
N SER A 389 -46.35 1.29 -2.18
CA SER A 389 -46.16 2.60 -2.79
C SER A 389 -45.09 2.53 -3.87
N VAL A 390 -45.52 1.98 -5.00
CA VAL A 390 -44.98 2.37 -6.31
C VAL A 390 -45.38 3.85 -6.48
N GLY A 391 -44.41 4.74 -6.56
CA GLY A 391 -44.68 6.18 -6.73
C GLY A 391 -43.42 6.95 -7.08
N ALA A 392 -43.34 7.33 -8.35
CA ALA A 392 -42.32 8.11 -9.04
C ALA A 392 -41.78 9.34 -8.28
N ALA A 393 -40.57 9.71 -8.70
CA ALA A 393 -39.87 10.95 -8.39
C ALA A 393 -40.73 12.22 -8.41
N SER A 394 -40.43 13.13 -7.48
CA SER A 394 -40.41 14.56 -7.77
C SER A 394 -39.43 15.27 -6.85
N GLU A 395 -38.55 16.05 -7.46
CA GLU A 395 -37.68 17.04 -6.83
C GLU A 395 -38.47 18.03 -5.94
N SER A 396 -37.72 18.73 -5.09
CA SER A 396 -38.10 19.85 -4.21
C SER A 396 -38.82 19.48 -2.90
N ASN A 397 -38.11 19.64 -1.77
CA ASN A 397 -38.57 20.44 -0.62
C ASN A 397 -37.50 20.51 0.49
N ILE A 398 -36.73 21.60 0.43
CA ILE A 398 -36.40 22.57 1.51
C ILE A 398 -36.23 22.01 2.94
N PHE A 399 -34.98 22.08 3.40
CA PHE A 399 -34.56 21.98 4.80
C PHE A 399 -35.30 22.95 5.72
N THR A 400 -35.89 22.43 6.80
CA THR A 400 -36.02 23.15 8.08
C THR A 400 -35.87 22.12 9.21
N PHE A 401 -34.80 22.24 10.00
CA PHE A 401 -34.64 21.51 11.26
C PHE A 401 -35.06 22.43 12.40
N ALA A 402 -36.01 21.97 13.22
CA ALA A 402 -36.34 22.60 14.48
C ALA A 402 -35.34 22.14 15.55
N GLU A 403 -34.76 23.10 16.26
CA GLU A 403 -33.87 22.89 17.41
C GLU A 403 -34.60 22.15 18.55
N VAL A 404 -33.95 21.14 19.12
CA VAL A 404 -34.34 20.59 20.43
C VAL A 404 -33.14 20.68 21.36
N SER A 405 -33.26 21.60 22.31
CA SER A 405 -32.41 21.79 23.48
C SER A 405 -32.51 20.60 24.43
N VAL A 406 -31.37 20.11 24.94
CA VAL A 406 -31.34 19.22 26.11
C VAL A 406 -30.35 19.73 27.14
N HIS A 407 -30.86 19.85 28.37
CA HIS A 407 -30.19 20.27 29.59
C HIS A 407 -29.09 19.31 30.05
N ASN A 408 -28.05 19.89 30.64
CA ASN A 408 -27.07 19.20 31.49
C ASN A 408 -27.67 18.85 32.85
N ASN A 409 -27.29 17.70 33.42
CA ASN A 409 -26.86 17.59 34.82
C ASN A 409 -26.15 16.26 35.14
N SER A 410 -24.89 16.42 35.56
CA SER A 410 -24.11 15.77 36.62
C SER A 410 -23.93 14.24 36.73
N ASP A 411 -22.65 13.87 36.62
CA ASP A 411 -21.83 12.99 37.46
C ASP A 411 -22.16 11.49 37.59
N ASP A 412 -21.35 10.68 36.91
CA ASP A 412 -20.67 9.52 37.52
C ASP A 412 -19.42 9.12 36.69
N GLY A 413 -18.24 9.48 37.20
CA GLY A 413 -17.07 8.60 37.39
C GLY A 413 -16.41 7.80 36.24
N ASN A 414 -16.78 7.96 34.96
CA ASN A 414 -16.06 7.32 33.85
C ASN A 414 -15.50 8.40 32.90
N ILE A 415 -14.17 8.43 32.72
CA ILE A 415 -13.51 9.31 31.74
C ILE A 415 -14.02 8.88 30.36
N PRO A 416 -14.80 9.72 29.64
CA PRO A 416 -15.34 9.33 28.34
C PRO A 416 -14.20 9.19 27.32
N ILE A 417 -14.35 8.27 26.36
CA ILE A 417 -13.41 8.07 25.24
C ILE A 417 -13.09 9.40 24.51
N SER A 418 -13.99 10.40 24.57
CA SER A 418 -13.76 11.75 24.07
C SER A 418 -12.52 12.44 24.68
N ILE A 419 -12.18 12.19 25.94
CA ILE A 419 -10.98 12.75 26.60
C ILE A 419 -9.73 11.95 26.19
N ALA A 420 -9.83 10.64 25.99
CA ALA A 420 -8.72 9.82 25.49
C ALA A 420 -8.40 10.13 24.02
N MET A 421 -9.42 10.43 23.20
CA MET A 421 -9.27 10.90 21.82
C MET A 421 -8.64 12.30 21.76
N GLN A 422 -9.00 13.19 22.70
CA GLN A 422 -8.41 14.51 22.82
C GLN A 422 -6.96 14.45 23.35
N GLN A 423 -6.65 13.54 24.27
CA GLN A 423 -5.29 13.30 24.79
C GLN A 423 -4.39 12.57 23.77
N ALA A 424 -4.96 11.73 22.89
CA ALA A 424 -4.26 11.14 21.75
C ALA A 424 -3.98 12.19 20.65
N GLN A 425 -4.88 13.16 20.47
CA GLN A 425 -4.64 14.36 19.64
C GLN A 425 -3.56 15.27 20.24
N GLU A 426 -3.54 15.46 21.56
CA GLU A 426 -2.56 16.30 22.26
C GLU A 426 -1.17 15.63 22.34
N SER A 427 -1.11 14.30 22.45
CA SER A 427 0.15 13.54 22.39
C SER A 427 0.78 13.52 20.98
N LEU A 428 -0.01 13.85 19.94
CA LEU A 428 0.47 14.15 18.59
C LEU A 428 0.72 15.65 18.35
N GLN A 429 0.26 16.55 19.22
CA GLN A 429 0.46 18.00 19.09
C GLN A 429 1.83 18.48 19.55
N THR A 430 2.59 17.70 20.33
CA THR A 430 3.99 18.03 20.62
C THR A 430 4.95 17.80 19.44
N ALA A 431 4.44 17.44 18.25
CA ALA A 431 5.22 17.29 17.02
C ALA A 431 4.60 17.99 15.79
N LYS A 432 3.87 19.11 15.96
CA LYS A 432 3.37 19.89 14.82
C LYS A 432 3.53 21.40 15.05
N SER A 433 4.51 21.99 14.38
CA SER A 433 4.57 23.44 14.15
C SER A 433 4.85 23.74 12.67
N SER A 434 3.80 23.63 11.85
CA SER A 434 3.47 24.50 10.71
C SER A 434 2.39 23.81 9.87
N GLY A 435 1.23 24.45 9.75
CA GLY A 435 -0.04 23.84 9.38
C GLY A 435 -0.16 23.41 7.93
N ILE A 436 -0.82 22.27 7.73
CA ILE A 436 -2.17 22.12 7.16
C ILE A 436 -2.84 21.02 8.00
N GLY A 437 -4.04 21.26 8.53
CA GLY A 437 -4.74 20.29 9.37
C GLY A 437 -5.19 19.11 8.53
N VAL A 438 -4.64 17.93 8.79
CA VAL A 438 -5.11 16.64 8.27
C VAL A 438 -5.72 15.90 9.47
N THR A 439 -7.05 15.88 9.52
CA THR A 439 -7.93 15.19 10.45
C THR A 439 -7.99 13.68 10.15
N MET A 440 -8.61 12.92 11.06
CA MET A 440 -8.79 11.47 10.96
C MET A 440 -9.48 11.03 9.64
N MET A 441 -10.28 11.93 9.07
CA MET A 441 -11.03 11.73 7.83
C MET A 441 -10.37 12.35 6.58
N ASP A 442 -9.29 13.14 6.70
CA ASP A 442 -8.57 13.69 5.55
C ASP A 442 -7.73 12.64 4.79
N LYS A 443 -7.64 11.41 5.33
CA LYS A 443 -7.09 10.24 4.63
C LYS A 443 -8.11 9.51 3.73
N PHE A 444 -9.37 9.98 3.69
CA PHE A 444 -10.38 9.53 2.74
C PHE A 444 -10.60 10.60 1.67
N ASN A 445 -9.71 10.66 0.69
CA ASN A 445 -10.25 10.68 -0.66
C ASN A 445 -10.67 9.23 -0.93
N VAL A 446 -11.98 9.00 -0.96
CA VAL A 446 -12.49 8.06 -1.96
C VAL A 446 -11.92 8.61 -3.26
N GLU A 447 -10.98 7.90 -3.88
CA GLU A 447 -10.38 8.38 -5.12
C GLU A 447 -11.51 8.58 -6.14
N ASP A 448 -11.88 9.85 -6.37
CA ASP A 448 -12.66 10.22 -7.53
C ASP A 448 -11.87 9.74 -8.74
N CYS A 449 -12.53 8.96 -9.59
CA CYS A 449 -12.00 8.42 -10.85
C CYS A 449 -11.39 9.53 -11.74
N ASP A 450 -11.82 10.78 -11.54
CA ASP A 450 -11.35 11.98 -12.23
C ASP A 450 -9.99 12.50 -11.72
N SER A 451 -9.59 12.17 -10.49
CA SER A 451 -8.30 12.58 -9.90
C SER A 451 -7.14 11.64 -10.28
N ILE A 452 -7.42 10.36 -10.49
CA ILE A 452 -6.41 9.38 -10.91
C ILE A 452 -6.06 9.57 -12.38
N THR A 453 -7.05 9.84 -13.25
CA THR A 453 -6.80 10.20 -14.66
C THR A 453 -6.02 11.52 -14.78
N ALA A 454 -6.27 12.49 -13.90
CA ALA A 454 -5.46 13.69 -13.76
C ALA A 454 -4.02 13.42 -13.23
N SER A 455 -3.83 12.35 -12.45
CA SER A 455 -2.52 11.93 -11.92
C SER A 455 -1.73 11.04 -12.88
N LEU A 456 -2.41 10.19 -13.67
CA LEU A 456 -1.84 9.34 -14.73
C LEU A 456 -1.39 10.18 -15.92
N SER A 457 -2.16 11.21 -16.31
CA SER A 457 -1.70 12.23 -17.25
C SER A 457 -0.55 13.09 -16.71
N LYS A 458 -0.37 13.14 -15.38
CA LYS A 458 0.78 13.75 -14.69
C LYS A 458 2.03 12.85 -14.75
N LEU A 459 1.86 11.53 -14.61
CA LEU A 459 2.92 10.51 -14.74
C LEU A 459 3.47 10.41 -16.17
N GLU A 460 2.66 10.63 -17.20
CA GLU A 460 3.15 10.79 -18.58
C GLU A 460 3.96 12.11 -18.78
N SER A 461 3.96 13.01 -17.79
CA SER A 461 4.50 14.36 -17.91
C SER A 461 5.76 14.66 -17.09
N ASP A 462 6.38 13.64 -16.47
CA ASP A 462 7.59 13.74 -15.61
C ASP A 462 8.89 13.96 -16.40
N LYS A 463 8.87 14.83 -17.41
CA LYS A 463 10.06 15.45 -18.00
C LYS A 463 9.93 16.96 -17.83
N PRO A 464 11.04 17.68 -17.56
CA PRO A 464 11.04 19.14 -17.58
C PRO A 464 10.41 19.63 -18.88
N ARG A 465 9.31 20.39 -18.78
CA ARG A 465 8.58 20.85 -19.95
C ARG A 465 9.29 22.04 -20.59
N PRO A 466 9.36 22.12 -21.94
CA PRO A 466 9.83 23.33 -22.60
C PRO A 466 8.76 24.44 -22.47
N TYR A 467 9.18 25.62 -22.05
CA TYR A 467 8.38 26.84 -21.98
C TYR A 467 8.94 27.90 -22.91
N SER A 468 8.05 28.72 -23.48
CA SER A 468 8.43 29.93 -24.23
C SER A 468 8.67 31.11 -23.27
N ARG A 469 9.42 32.12 -23.70
CA ARG A 469 9.62 33.34 -22.91
C ARG A 469 8.30 34.08 -22.65
N ALA A 470 7.34 34.00 -23.57
CA ALA A 470 6.02 34.61 -23.40
C ALA A 470 5.26 33.97 -22.23
N GLN A 471 5.29 32.64 -22.12
CA GLN A 471 4.70 31.92 -20.98
C GLN A 471 5.40 32.27 -19.66
N LEU A 472 6.74 32.34 -19.65
CA LEU A 472 7.46 32.72 -18.43
C LEU A 472 7.15 34.16 -17.99
N LYS A 473 6.96 35.09 -18.95
CA LYS A 473 6.48 36.45 -18.66
C LYS A 473 5.09 36.44 -18.03
N GLU A 474 4.18 35.62 -18.56
CA GLU A 474 2.84 35.48 -17.99
C GLU A 474 2.89 34.93 -16.56
N PHE A 475 3.59 33.82 -16.34
CA PHE A 475 3.69 33.18 -15.02
C PHE A 475 4.33 34.09 -13.97
N THR A 476 5.28 34.92 -14.37
CA THR A 476 6.00 35.84 -13.47
C THR A 476 5.42 37.25 -13.43
N LYS A 477 4.29 37.49 -14.11
CA LYS A 477 3.69 38.82 -14.26
C LYS A 477 4.74 39.84 -14.70
N GLU A 478 5.35 39.61 -15.87
CA GLU A 478 6.44 40.40 -16.46
C GLU A 478 7.68 40.50 -15.55
N PHE A 479 8.05 39.39 -14.91
CA PHE A 479 9.21 39.30 -13.98
C PHE A 479 9.16 40.34 -12.85
N SER A 480 7.96 40.65 -12.36
CA SER A 480 7.71 41.75 -11.41
C SER A 480 8.29 41.55 -10.00
N GLN A 481 8.50 40.30 -9.57
CA GLN A 481 8.95 39.99 -8.22
C GLN A 481 10.31 39.26 -8.22
N PRO A 482 11.44 39.98 -8.08
CA PRO A 482 12.75 39.37 -7.95
C PRO A 482 12.92 38.70 -6.58
N LEU A 483 13.47 37.49 -6.57
CA LEU A 483 13.80 36.71 -5.37
C LEU A 483 15.30 36.75 -5.05
N GLY A 484 16.14 36.92 -6.07
CA GLY A 484 17.59 37.01 -5.93
C GLY A 484 18.29 37.26 -7.25
N SER A 485 19.51 37.78 -7.19
CA SER A 485 20.38 38.03 -8.35
C SER A 485 21.80 37.61 -8.01
N GLY A 486 22.47 36.90 -8.92
CA GLY A 486 23.84 36.44 -8.72
C GLY A 486 24.59 36.18 -10.03
N GLY A 487 25.79 35.60 -9.92
CA GLY A 487 26.65 35.28 -11.07
C GLY A 487 26.08 34.24 -12.03
N PHE A 488 25.10 33.45 -11.58
CA PHE A 488 24.45 32.39 -12.36
C PHE A 488 23.10 32.81 -12.97
N GLY A 489 22.60 34.03 -12.68
CA GLY A 489 21.31 34.49 -13.17
C GLY A 489 20.50 35.32 -12.18
N ASP A 490 19.32 35.71 -12.62
CA ASP A 490 18.30 36.39 -11.83
C ASP A 490 17.12 35.44 -11.59
N VAL A 491 16.59 35.41 -10.37
CA VAL A 491 15.50 34.52 -9.98
C VAL A 491 14.26 35.35 -9.68
N TYR A 492 13.12 34.96 -10.25
CA TYR A 492 11.84 35.64 -10.10
C TYR A 492 10.78 34.69 -9.56
N LYS A 493 9.86 35.22 -8.74
CA LYS A 493 8.68 34.46 -8.33
C LYS A 493 7.69 34.44 -9.48
N GLY A 494 7.07 33.29 -9.68
CA GLY A 494 5.94 33.13 -10.60
C GLY A 494 4.86 32.22 -10.02
N GLN A 495 3.80 32.05 -10.78
CA GLN A 495 2.71 31.14 -10.48
C GLN A 495 2.23 30.50 -11.78
N PHE A 496 2.09 29.18 -11.79
CA PHE A 496 1.44 28.47 -12.89
C PHE A 496 -0.08 28.73 -12.91
N PRO A 497 -0.77 28.46 -14.04
CA PRO A 497 -2.22 28.64 -14.14
C PRO A 497 -3.04 27.82 -13.15
N ASP A 498 -2.50 26.70 -12.68
CA ASP A 498 -3.10 25.81 -11.67
C ASP A 498 -2.89 26.30 -10.22
N GLY A 499 -2.23 27.45 -10.05
CA GLY A 499 -2.01 28.08 -8.75
C GLY A 499 -0.69 27.72 -8.07
N VAL A 500 0.10 26.79 -8.62
CA VAL A 500 1.38 26.38 -8.04
C VAL A 500 2.43 27.50 -8.15
N PHE A 501 3.07 27.86 -7.03
CA PHE A 501 4.14 28.86 -7.01
C PHE A 501 5.47 28.29 -7.52
N ILE A 502 6.15 29.08 -8.35
CA ILE A 502 7.41 28.68 -9.00
C ILE A 502 8.50 29.75 -8.83
N ALA A 503 9.74 29.31 -8.97
CA ALA A 503 10.92 30.15 -9.10
C ALA A 503 11.49 30.03 -10.52
N VAL A 504 11.50 31.14 -11.27
CA VAL A 504 12.05 31.20 -12.63
C VAL A 504 13.45 31.80 -12.55
N LYS A 505 14.48 30.97 -12.76
CA LYS A 505 15.89 31.37 -12.81
C LYS A 505 16.28 31.67 -14.26
N VAL A 506 16.42 32.94 -14.59
CA VAL A 506 16.89 33.43 -15.89
C VAL A 506 18.41 33.51 -15.87
N LEU A 507 19.07 32.75 -16.74
CA LEU A 507 20.53 32.65 -16.76
C LEU A 507 21.17 33.86 -17.46
N LYS A 508 22.23 34.41 -16.86
CA LYS A 508 23.05 35.46 -17.48
C LYS A 508 24.08 34.83 -18.41
N ILE A 509 24.06 35.20 -19.69
CA ILE A 509 25.09 34.74 -20.64
C ILE A 509 26.24 35.75 -20.66
N ILE A 510 27.43 35.27 -20.28
CA ILE A 510 28.69 36.00 -20.44
C ILE A 510 29.31 35.50 -21.75
N GLU A 511 29.51 36.40 -22.73
CA GLU A 511 29.95 36.03 -24.09
C GLU A 511 31.27 35.23 -24.09
N SER A 512 32.19 35.55 -23.19
CA SER A 512 33.47 34.83 -23.07
C SER A 512 33.37 33.42 -22.44
N LYS A 513 32.20 33.03 -21.92
CA LYS A 513 31.95 31.72 -21.25
C LYS A 513 30.70 31.01 -21.78
N GLU A 514 30.19 31.43 -22.94
CA GLU A 514 28.90 30.97 -23.49
C GLU A 514 28.81 29.44 -23.63
N LYS A 515 29.89 28.80 -24.12
CA LYS A 515 29.96 27.34 -24.27
C LYS A 515 29.84 26.60 -22.94
N VAL A 516 30.57 27.04 -21.91
CA VAL A 516 30.55 26.42 -20.56
C VAL A 516 29.17 26.57 -19.92
N MET A 517 28.54 27.75 -20.07
CA MET A 517 27.20 28.02 -19.54
C MET A 517 26.13 27.22 -20.27
N GLN A 518 26.30 26.95 -21.56
CA GLN A 518 25.43 26.07 -22.33
C GLN A 518 25.57 24.61 -21.88
N GLU A 519 26.79 24.13 -21.66
CA GLU A 519 27.05 22.80 -21.12
C GLU A 519 26.44 22.63 -19.71
N GLN A 520 26.55 23.65 -18.84
CA GLN A 520 25.91 23.65 -17.53
C GLN A 520 24.38 23.63 -17.60
N PHE A 521 23.79 24.41 -18.50
CA PHE A 521 22.33 24.41 -18.72
C PHE A 521 21.84 23.05 -19.22
N VAL A 522 22.52 22.46 -20.21
CA VAL A 522 22.17 21.13 -20.74
C VAL A 522 22.35 20.08 -19.66
N ALA A 523 23.47 20.11 -18.93
CA ALA A 523 23.70 19.20 -17.81
C ALA A 523 22.58 19.32 -16.78
N GLU A 524 22.24 20.52 -16.32
CA GLU A 524 21.19 20.73 -15.31
C GLU A 524 19.82 20.23 -15.80
N VAL A 525 19.43 20.48 -17.06
CA VAL A 525 18.18 19.94 -17.63
C VAL A 525 18.22 18.42 -17.77
N GLU A 526 19.33 17.85 -18.24
CA GLU A 526 19.49 16.41 -18.48
C GLU A 526 19.67 15.60 -17.18
N THR A 527 20.31 16.16 -16.15
CA THR A 527 20.57 15.46 -14.88
C THR A 527 19.45 15.72 -13.87
N MET A 528 19.00 16.96 -13.68
CA MET A 528 17.91 17.27 -12.74
C MET A 528 16.54 16.87 -13.29
N GLY A 529 16.36 16.81 -14.61
CA GLY A 529 15.14 16.27 -15.22
C GLY A 529 14.93 14.77 -15.00
N ARG A 530 15.94 14.05 -14.49
CA ARG A 530 15.89 12.63 -14.17
C ARG A 530 16.04 12.34 -12.67
N ALA A 531 16.33 13.35 -11.86
CA ALA A 531 16.57 13.22 -10.43
C ALA A 531 15.29 13.59 -9.66
N TYR A 532 14.65 12.59 -9.05
CA TYR A 532 13.40 12.73 -8.30
C TYR A 532 13.62 12.25 -6.87
N HIS A 533 13.72 13.20 -5.93
CA HIS A 533 13.91 12.89 -4.53
C HIS A 533 13.34 14.00 -3.65
N HIS A 534 12.70 13.64 -2.53
CA HIS A 534 12.03 14.60 -1.64
C HIS A 534 12.98 15.66 -1.05
N ASN A 535 14.27 15.34 -0.90
CA ASN A 535 15.30 16.29 -0.45
C ASN A 535 16.02 17.02 -1.60
N LEU A 536 15.47 16.99 -2.82
CA LEU A 536 15.92 17.80 -3.96
C LEU A 536 14.77 18.69 -4.45
N ILE A 537 15.10 19.89 -4.89
CA ILE A 537 14.11 20.82 -5.46
C ILE A 537 13.69 20.35 -6.86
N LYS A 538 12.38 20.32 -7.14
CA LYS A 538 11.86 19.83 -8.43
C LYS A 538 12.09 20.86 -9.53
N LEU A 539 12.61 20.38 -10.68
CA LEU A 539 12.68 21.12 -11.94
C LEU A 539 11.41 20.85 -12.76
N HIS A 540 10.52 21.83 -12.88
CA HIS A 540 9.28 21.71 -13.66
C HIS A 540 9.50 21.87 -15.17
N GLY A 541 10.50 22.66 -15.55
CA GLY A 541 10.77 22.90 -16.96
C GLY A 541 11.88 23.89 -17.23
N TYR A 542 12.06 24.20 -18.51
CA TYR A 542 13.13 25.05 -19.00
C TYR A 542 12.65 25.90 -20.18
N CYS A 543 13.34 27.01 -20.43
CA CYS A 543 13.17 27.80 -21.64
C CYS A 543 14.51 27.87 -22.36
N TYR A 544 14.49 27.55 -23.65
CA TYR A 544 15.63 27.67 -24.56
C TYR A 544 15.14 28.22 -25.89
N GLU A 545 15.51 29.46 -26.21
CA GLU A 545 15.18 30.08 -27.50
C GLU A 545 16.44 30.15 -28.35
N ALA A 546 16.61 29.28 -29.35
CA ALA A 546 17.88 29.20 -30.10
C ALA A 546 18.32 30.52 -30.76
N ASN A 547 17.36 31.38 -31.12
CA ASN A 547 17.60 32.66 -31.80
C ASN A 547 17.81 33.84 -30.84
N THR A 548 17.60 33.64 -29.54
CA THR A 548 17.80 34.65 -28.52
C THR A 548 18.78 34.09 -27.48
N LYS A 549 19.64 34.91 -26.88
CA LYS A 549 20.53 34.43 -25.80
C LYS A 549 19.76 34.11 -24.49
N TYR A 550 18.46 33.83 -24.58
CA TYR A 550 17.56 33.66 -23.45
C TYR A 550 17.47 32.20 -23.03
N LYS A 551 17.86 31.94 -21.78
CA LYS A 551 17.79 30.62 -21.14
C LYS A 551 17.21 30.78 -19.74
N ALA A 552 16.27 29.92 -19.37
CA ALA A 552 15.71 29.92 -18.03
C ALA A 552 15.36 28.51 -17.54
N LEU A 553 15.34 28.34 -16.22
CA LEU A 553 14.96 27.11 -15.52
C LEU A 553 13.81 27.42 -14.56
N VAL A 554 12.88 26.48 -14.42
CA VAL A 554 11.66 26.66 -13.62
C VAL A 554 11.63 25.63 -12.50
N TYR A 555 11.74 26.09 -11.25
CA TYR A 555 11.77 25.26 -10.05
C TYR A 555 10.54 25.49 -9.15
N ASP A 556 10.35 24.59 -8.18
CA ASP A 556 9.51 24.88 -7.02
C ASP A 556 9.94 26.17 -6.31
N TYR A 557 8.97 26.93 -5.81
CA TYR A 557 9.24 28.09 -4.98
C TYR A 557 9.45 27.70 -3.51
N MET A 558 10.58 28.09 -2.93
CA MET A 558 10.90 27.84 -1.51
C MET A 558 10.50 29.05 -0.64
N GLU A 559 9.38 28.95 0.05
CA GLU A 559 8.75 30.07 0.79
C GLU A 559 9.63 30.65 1.91
N ASN A 560 10.43 29.80 2.57
CA ASN A 560 11.26 30.20 3.71
C ASN A 560 12.59 30.85 3.30
N GLY A 561 12.92 30.84 2.01
CA GLY A 561 14.20 31.31 1.48
C GLY A 561 15.35 30.32 1.71
N SER A 562 16.57 30.77 1.44
CA SER A 562 17.80 29.99 1.59
C SER A 562 18.20 29.83 3.07
N PHE A 563 18.96 28.77 3.35
CA PHE A 563 19.28 28.38 4.72
C PHE A 563 20.28 29.34 5.38
N ASP A 564 21.20 29.94 4.63
CA ASP A 564 22.04 31.07 5.04
C ASP A 564 21.23 32.24 5.62
N LYS A 565 20.14 32.64 4.96
CA LYS A 565 19.27 33.72 5.45
C LYS A 565 18.59 33.33 6.74
N ILE A 566 18.19 32.07 6.87
CA ILE A 566 17.56 31.55 8.08
C ILE A 566 18.55 31.55 9.25
N LEU A 567 19.78 31.09 9.01
CA LEU A 567 20.82 30.98 10.03
C LEU A 567 21.42 32.33 10.44
N PHE A 568 21.74 33.19 9.47
CA PHE A 568 22.56 34.37 9.71
C PHE A 568 21.78 35.68 9.74
N GLU A 569 20.70 35.80 8.96
CA GLU A 569 19.91 37.04 8.87
C GLU A 569 18.71 37.03 9.82
N LYS A 570 17.88 35.99 9.77
CA LYS A 570 16.65 35.86 10.57
C LYS A 570 16.93 35.49 12.03
N LYS A 571 18.13 34.96 12.34
CA LYS A 571 18.57 34.52 13.67
C LYS A 571 17.50 33.72 14.43
N LEU A 572 16.89 32.76 13.73
CA LEU A 572 15.92 31.87 14.38
C LEU A 572 16.68 30.93 15.32
N ASP A 573 16.23 30.82 16.58
CA ASP A 573 16.72 29.81 17.51
C ASP A 573 16.19 28.44 17.07
N ILE A 574 16.91 27.81 16.14
CA ILE A 574 16.57 26.48 15.64
C ILE A 574 17.07 25.45 16.66
N PRO A 575 16.18 24.63 17.24
CA PRO A 575 16.60 23.59 18.17
C PRO A 575 17.61 22.65 17.53
N TRP A 576 18.61 22.20 18.30
CA TRP A 576 19.68 21.33 17.80
C TRP A 576 19.12 20.08 17.10
N ALA A 577 18.05 19.48 17.62
CA ALA A 577 17.38 18.34 17.00
C ALA A 577 16.88 18.65 15.58
N LYS A 578 16.40 19.87 15.33
CA LYS A 578 15.94 20.31 14.01
C LYS A 578 17.13 20.56 13.07
N LEU A 579 18.22 21.16 13.56
CA LEU A 579 19.46 21.30 12.77
C LEU A 579 20.04 19.93 12.37
N HIS A 580 20.04 18.97 13.29
CA HIS A 580 20.48 17.61 13.03
C HIS A 580 19.59 16.91 11.98
N ASN A 581 18.27 17.11 12.02
CA ASN A 581 17.37 16.60 11.00
C ASN A 581 17.61 17.24 9.64
N ILE A 582 17.83 18.56 9.57
CA ILE A 582 18.19 19.26 8.33
C ILE A 582 19.50 18.70 7.75
N ALA A 583 20.52 18.48 8.57
CA ALA A 583 21.78 17.88 8.13
C ALA A 583 21.58 16.45 7.59
N LYS A 584 20.74 15.65 8.24
CA LYS A 584 20.36 14.31 7.75
C LYS A 584 19.64 14.38 6.41
N GLU A 585 18.71 15.31 6.23
CA GLU A 585 17.97 15.50 4.98
C GLU A 585 18.88 15.93 3.83
N ILE A 586 19.81 16.85 4.09
CA ILE A 586 20.84 17.25 3.11
C ILE A 586 21.71 16.03 2.74
N ALA A 587 22.20 15.28 3.73
CA ALA A 587 23.02 14.10 3.48
C ALA A 587 22.27 13.03 2.64
N ARG A 588 20.96 12.86 2.86
CA ARG A 588 20.10 11.97 2.06
C ARG A 588 19.98 12.46 0.62
N GLY A 589 19.73 13.75 0.40
CA GLY A 589 19.71 14.34 -0.94
C GLY A 589 21.02 14.13 -1.70
N ILE A 590 22.17 14.31 -1.01
CA ILE A 590 23.49 14.07 -1.59
C ILE A 590 23.74 12.57 -1.87
N SER A 591 23.35 11.69 -0.95
CA SER A 591 23.44 10.23 -1.14
C SER A 591 22.67 9.78 -2.38
N TYR A 592 21.45 10.30 -2.57
CA TYR A 592 20.65 10.02 -3.76
C TYR A 592 21.35 10.48 -5.04
N LEU A 593 21.91 11.70 -5.08
CA LEU A 593 22.66 12.18 -6.24
C LEU A 593 23.87 11.29 -6.57
N HIS A 594 24.58 10.80 -5.55
CA HIS A 594 25.79 10.00 -5.71
C HIS A 594 25.52 8.53 -6.07
N GLU A 595 24.49 7.93 -5.49
CA GLU A 595 24.27 6.47 -5.51
C GLU A 595 22.95 6.07 -6.17
N GLY A 596 21.92 6.93 -6.08
CA GLY A 596 20.59 6.71 -6.65
C GLY A 596 20.44 7.17 -8.10
N CYS A 597 21.24 8.13 -8.56
CA CYS A 597 21.21 8.60 -9.95
C CYS A 597 22.18 7.84 -10.87
N ASN A 598 21.71 7.49 -12.08
CA ASN A 598 22.55 6.94 -13.14
C ASN A 598 22.37 7.73 -14.45
N PRO A 599 23.39 8.48 -14.94
CA PRO A 599 24.74 8.57 -14.39
C PRO A 599 24.77 9.28 -13.02
N ARG A 600 25.79 8.98 -12.21
CA ARG A 600 25.99 9.59 -10.89
C ARG A 600 26.16 11.11 -11.03
N ILE A 601 25.52 11.87 -10.15
CA ILE A 601 25.54 13.34 -10.16
C ILE A 601 26.35 13.81 -8.95
N ILE A 602 27.34 14.68 -9.16
CA ILE A 602 28.09 15.32 -8.07
C ILE A 602 27.60 16.76 -7.95
N HIS A 603 27.13 17.17 -6.76
CA HIS A 603 26.50 18.49 -6.55
C HIS A 603 27.45 19.68 -6.79
N GLN A 604 28.74 19.55 -6.42
CA GLN A 604 29.83 20.53 -6.61
C GLN A 604 29.69 21.92 -5.95
N ASP A 605 28.50 22.35 -5.51
CA ASP A 605 28.28 23.68 -4.90
C ASP A 605 27.40 23.62 -3.63
N LEU A 606 27.70 22.67 -2.72
CA LEU A 606 26.95 22.53 -1.47
C LEU A 606 27.34 23.64 -0.48
N LYS A 607 26.39 24.50 -0.13
CA LYS A 607 26.55 25.62 0.81
C LYS A 607 25.24 25.93 1.57
N PRO A 608 25.32 26.55 2.76
CA PRO A 608 24.15 27.05 3.48
C PRO A 608 23.35 28.07 2.68
#